data_AF-A0A3D1IUS0-F1
#
_entry.id   AF-A0A3D1IUS0-F1
#
_cell.length_a   1.000
_cell.length_b   1.000
_cell.length_c   1.000
_cell.angle_alpha   90.00
_cell.angle_beta   90.00
_cell.angle_gamma   90.00
#
_symmetry.space_group_name_H-M   'P 1'
#
loop_
_entity.id
_entity.type
_entity.pdbx_description
1 polymer ?
#
loop_
_entity_poly.entity_id
_entity_poly.type
_entity_poly.pdbx_seq_one_letter_code
_entity_poly.pdbx_strand_id
1 'polypeptide(L)'
;RSSGHRTRSFVLRASDGTRLSGWLMTPEFPGPHRAVIYFGGRSENVSWVARDAGRMFPGMAVLAVNYRGYGESHGVPTEPNMVDDGAVLFDWLVERRHIDPAKVAVVGRSLGSGIAVQVATKRPVHSLVLITPYDSVLALARRRLRAVPISFVLRQRFETIKYASLLKIPTYVLRAATDV
;
A
#
# COMPACT_ATOMS: atom_id res chain seq x y z
N ARG A 1 -10.96 17.70 5.90
CA ARG A 1 -10.91 16.71 7.01
C ARG A 1 -11.76 15.53 6.60
N SER A 2 -11.34 14.31 6.91
CA SER A 2 -12.10 13.10 6.60
C SER A 2 -13.34 13.01 7.49
N SER A 3 -14.51 12.79 6.90
CA SER A 3 -15.77 12.68 7.64
C SER A 3 -15.77 11.46 8.58
N GLY A 4 -16.19 11.65 9.82
CA GLY A 4 -16.28 10.57 10.82
C GLY A 4 -14.93 9.97 11.25
N HIS A 5 -13.81 10.63 10.92
CA HIS A 5 -12.46 10.21 11.31
C HIS A 5 -11.68 11.34 11.96
N ARG A 6 -10.95 11.00 13.03
CA ARG A 6 -9.83 11.80 13.51
C ARG A 6 -8.61 11.52 12.66
N THR A 7 -8.09 12.55 11.98
CA THR A 7 -6.85 12.48 11.21
C THR A 7 -5.68 12.95 12.07
N ARG A 8 -4.62 12.14 12.18
CA ARG A 8 -3.35 12.50 12.83
C ARG A 8 -2.19 12.23 11.90
N SER A 9 -1.26 13.16 11.77
CA SER A 9 0.02 12.87 11.15
C SER A 9 0.87 12.02 12.07
N PHE A 10 1.75 11.20 11.50
CA PHE A 10 2.75 10.45 12.25
C PHE A 10 4.10 10.53 11.53
N VAL A 11 5.15 10.31 12.32
CA VAL A 11 6.51 10.11 11.83
C VAL A 11 6.99 8.78 12.42
N LEU A 12 7.56 7.94 11.57
CA LEU A 12 8.09 6.63 11.91
C LEU A 12 9.49 6.47 11.35
N ARG A 13 10.32 5.63 11.97
CA ARG A 13 11.57 5.19 11.37
C ARG A 13 11.37 3.82 10.73
N ALA A 14 11.80 3.70 9.48
CA ALA A 14 11.93 2.41 8.82
C ALA A 14 13.05 1.57 9.46
N SER A 15 13.18 0.32 9.01
CA SER A 15 14.20 -0.63 9.50
C SER A 15 15.64 -0.09 9.37
N ASP A 16 15.93 0.69 8.34
CA ASP A 16 17.22 1.34 8.11
C ASP A 16 17.34 2.74 8.74
N GLY A 17 16.40 3.13 9.60
CA GLY A 17 16.37 4.42 10.27
C GLY A 17 15.79 5.57 9.45
N THR A 18 15.42 5.33 8.18
CA THR A 18 14.83 6.35 7.29
C THR A 18 13.53 6.89 7.87
N ARG A 19 13.39 8.21 7.85
CA ARG A 19 12.18 8.90 8.31
C ARG A 19 11.04 8.71 7.31
N LEU A 20 9.96 8.09 7.75
CA LEU A 20 8.69 7.97 7.02
C LEU A 20 7.65 8.88 7.65
N SER A 21 6.81 9.47 6.81
CA SER A 21 5.74 10.37 7.20
C SER A 21 4.42 9.93 6.59
N GLY A 22 3.34 10.10 7.33
CA GLY A 22 2.02 9.75 6.84
C GLY A 22 0.90 10.24 7.75
N TRP A 23 -0.29 9.70 7.49
CA TRP A 23 -1.49 9.98 8.25
C TRP A 23 -2.13 8.67 8.73
N LEU A 24 -2.60 8.71 9.97
CA LEU A 24 -3.50 7.71 10.53
C LEU A 24 -4.87 8.38 10.73
N MET A 25 -5.87 7.85 10.05
CA MET A 25 -7.27 8.26 10.15
C MET A 25 -7.99 7.22 11.00
N THR A 26 -8.56 7.59 12.15
CA THR A 26 -9.25 6.66 13.04
C THR A 26 -10.71 7.02 13.18
N PRO A 27 -11.65 6.05 13.21
CA PRO A 27 -13.05 6.36 13.44
C PRO A 27 -13.27 7.09 14.77
N GLU A 28 -14.31 7.93 14.82
CA GLU A 28 -14.57 8.75 16.01
C GLU A 28 -15.18 7.98 17.18
N PHE A 29 -15.83 6.85 16.89
CA PHE A 29 -16.43 5.93 17.87
C PHE A 29 -15.38 5.03 18.56
N PRO A 30 -15.70 4.36 19.69
CA PRO A 30 -14.77 3.46 20.37
C PRO A 30 -14.34 2.24 19.54
N GLY A 31 -13.08 1.82 19.67
CA GLY A 31 -12.52 0.64 19.01
C GLY A 31 -12.72 -0.67 19.81
N PRO A 32 -12.04 -1.77 19.41
CA PRO A 32 -11.02 -1.84 18.37
C PRO A 32 -11.61 -1.81 16.95
N HIS A 33 -10.93 -1.12 16.03
CA HIS A 33 -11.37 -0.93 14.66
C HIS A 33 -10.69 -1.92 13.71
N ARG A 34 -11.42 -2.33 12.67
CA ARG A 34 -10.81 -2.88 11.46
C ARG A 34 -9.90 -1.82 10.85
N ALA A 35 -8.83 -2.21 10.19
CA ALA A 35 -7.90 -1.25 9.62
C ALA A 35 -7.49 -1.56 8.18
N VAL A 36 -7.04 -0.52 7.48
CA VAL A 36 -6.51 -0.58 6.13
C VAL A 36 -5.13 0.09 6.12
N ILE A 37 -4.14 -0.57 5.54
CA ILE A 37 -2.90 0.07 5.11
C ILE A 37 -3.01 0.32 3.61
N TYR A 38 -2.95 1.59 3.21
CA TYR A 38 -3.12 2.00 1.83
C TYR A 38 -1.78 2.35 1.17
N PHE A 39 -1.45 1.61 0.12
CA PHE A 39 -0.30 1.81 -0.75
C PHE A 39 -0.78 2.39 -2.09
N GLY A 40 -0.47 3.66 -2.32
CA GLY A 40 -0.92 4.41 -3.50
C GLY A 40 -0.15 4.09 -4.79
N GLY A 41 -0.59 4.71 -5.89
CA GLY A 41 0.11 4.66 -7.17
C GLY A 41 1.37 5.53 -7.20
N ARG A 42 2.10 5.45 -8.31
CA ARG A 42 3.29 6.30 -8.53
C ARG A 42 2.90 7.78 -8.47
N SER A 43 3.62 8.55 -7.65
CA SER A 43 3.42 9.98 -7.45
C SER A 43 2.02 10.36 -6.95
N GLU A 44 1.28 9.42 -6.35
CA GLU A 44 0.01 9.73 -5.70
C GLU A 44 0.25 10.53 -4.43
N ASN A 45 -0.44 11.65 -4.30
CA ASN A 45 -0.39 12.43 -3.07
C ASN A 45 -1.32 11.78 -2.04
N VAL A 46 -0.73 11.16 -1.01
CA VAL A 46 -1.49 10.40 -0.03
C VAL A 46 -2.39 11.28 0.86
N SER A 47 -2.22 12.61 0.85
CA SER A 47 -3.14 13.53 1.53
C SER A 47 -4.57 13.48 0.98
N TRP A 48 -4.77 13.09 -0.29
CA TRP A 48 -6.11 12.86 -0.86
C TRP A 48 -6.81 11.69 -0.14
N VAL A 49 -6.08 10.60 0.12
CA VAL A 49 -6.57 9.47 0.91
C VAL A 49 -6.89 9.90 2.33
N ALA A 50 -6.02 10.71 2.95
CA ALA A 50 -6.25 11.24 4.29
C ALA A 50 -7.49 12.16 4.36
N ARG A 51 -7.80 12.88 3.27
CA ARG A 51 -8.99 13.72 3.15
C ARG A 51 -10.26 12.89 2.98
N ASP A 52 -10.21 11.81 2.21
CA ASP A 52 -11.40 11.09 1.75
C ASP A 52 -11.63 9.73 2.46
N ALA A 53 -10.78 9.38 3.44
CA ALA A 53 -10.79 8.10 4.16
C ALA A 53 -12.16 7.69 4.69
N GLY A 54 -12.96 8.62 5.20
CA GLY A 54 -14.27 8.33 5.78
C GLY A 54 -15.34 7.97 4.77
N ARG A 55 -15.17 8.41 3.53
CA ARG A 55 -16.00 8.00 2.40
C ARG A 55 -15.49 6.67 1.82
N MET A 56 -14.18 6.50 1.71
CA MET A 56 -13.57 5.32 1.09
C MET A 56 -13.61 4.08 1.99
N PHE A 57 -13.44 4.27 3.30
CA PHE A 57 -13.28 3.22 4.30
C PHE A 57 -14.13 3.53 5.55
N PRO A 58 -15.47 3.63 5.41
CA PRO A 58 -16.33 3.99 6.51
C PRO A 58 -16.19 3.01 7.69
N GLY A 59 -15.94 3.54 8.89
CA GLY A 59 -15.82 2.77 10.12
C GLY A 59 -14.51 1.97 10.27
N MET A 60 -13.52 2.19 9.41
CA MET A 60 -12.21 1.53 9.48
C MET A 60 -11.10 2.53 9.77
N ALA A 61 -10.10 2.15 10.55
CA ALA A 61 -8.87 2.92 10.62
C ALA A 61 -8.10 2.84 9.29
N VAL A 62 -7.49 3.93 8.85
CA VAL A 62 -6.74 3.97 7.59
C VAL A 62 -5.36 4.53 7.87
N LEU A 63 -4.33 3.75 7.58
CA LEU A 63 -2.95 4.17 7.59
C LEU A 63 -2.50 4.42 6.15
N ALA A 64 -2.06 5.64 5.88
CA ALA A 64 -1.63 6.05 4.56
C ALA A 64 -0.29 6.79 4.67
N VAL A 65 0.73 6.32 3.95
CA VAL A 65 2.11 6.82 4.05
C VAL A 65 2.56 7.43 2.74
N ASN A 66 3.40 8.47 2.81
CA ASN A 66 4.20 8.85 1.64
C ASN A 66 5.34 7.86 1.47
N TYR A 67 5.54 7.34 0.26
CA TYR A 67 6.74 6.58 -0.06
C TYR A 67 8.01 7.40 0.20
N ARG A 68 9.14 6.73 0.40
CA ARG A 68 10.46 7.37 0.51
C ARG A 68 10.71 8.34 -0.64
N GLY A 69 11.27 9.49 -0.33
CA GLY A 69 11.55 10.54 -1.32
C GLY A 69 10.31 11.29 -1.81
N TYR A 70 9.14 11.06 -1.22
CA TYR A 70 7.91 11.82 -1.47
C TYR A 70 7.40 12.50 -0.20
N GLY A 71 6.83 13.69 -0.36
CA GLY A 71 6.32 14.49 0.75
C GLY A 71 7.40 14.70 1.81
N GLU A 72 7.07 14.37 3.05
CA GLU A 72 7.96 14.50 4.21
C GLU A 72 8.78 13.21 4.49
N SER A 73 8.66 12.18 3.66
CA SER A 73 9.40 10.92 3.80
C SER A 73 10.77 11.03 3.11
N HIS A 74 11.82 10.67 3.83
CA HIS A 74 13.20 10.74 3.33
C HIS A 74 13.58 9.48 2.53
N GLY A 75 14.80 9.47 1.97
CA GLY A 75 15.39 8.28 1.35
C GLY A 75 14.99 8.06 -0.11
N VAL A 76 15.35 6.89 -0.64
CA VAL A 76 15.14 6.52 -2.05
C VAL A 76 14.05 5.45 -2.18
N PRO A 77 13.03 5.65 -3.04
CA PRO A 77 11.90 4.72 -3.23
C PRO A 77 12.28 3.53 -4.12
N THR A 78 13.13 2.63 -3.62
CA THR A 78 13.35 1.33 -4.27
C THR A 78 12.28 0.34 -3.83
N GLU A 79 11.94 -0.64 -4.68
CA GLU A 79 10.94 -1.66 -4.34
C GLU A 79 11.23 -2.40 -3.02
N PRO A 80 12.45 -2.91 -2.75
CA PRO A 80 12.74 -3.59 -1.49
C PRO A 80 12.53 -2.68 -0.27
N ASN A 81 12.97 -1.43 -0.35
CA ASN A 81 12.81 -0.48 0.75
C ASN A 81 11.33 -0.20 1.02
N MET A 82 10.52 0.02 -0.02
CA MET A 82 9.09 0.29 0.14
C MET A 82 8.31 -0.92 0.68
N VAL A 83 8.75 -2.14 0.36
CA VAL A 83 8.19 -3.38 0.92
C VAL A 83 8.53 -3.52 2.40
N ASP A 84 9.79 -3.27 2.77
CA ASP A 84 10.22 -3.33 4.16
C ASP A 84 9.57 -2.22 5.01
N ASP A 85 9.43 -1.01 4.46
CA ASP A 85 8.65 0.07 5.06
C ASP A 85 7.20 -0.37 5.31
N GLY A 86 6.59 -1.04 4.33
CA GLY A 86 5.24 -1.57 4.45
C GLY A 86 5.08 -2.59 5.58
N ALA A 87 6.09 -3.44 5.80
CA ALA A 87 6.10 -4.37 6.92
C ALA A 87 6.23 -3.64 8.27
N VAL A 88 7.11 -2.63 8.35
CA VAL A 88 7.26 -1.79 9.55
C VAL A 88 5.97 -1.02 9.87
N LEU A 89 5.28 -0.52 8.84
CA LEU A 89 3.99 0.17 9.00
C LEU A 89 2.89 -0.78 9.50
N PHE A 90 2.89 -2.03 9.04
CA PHE A 90 1.98 -3.05 9.55
C PHE A 90 2.20 -3.30 11.03
N ASP A 91 3.45 -3.57 11.42
CA ASP A 91 3.83 -3.84 12.81
C ASP A 91 3.47 -2.64 13.71
N TRP A 92 3.78 -1.44 13.23
CA TRP A 92 3.41 -0.20 13.91
C TRP A 92 1.89 -0.04 14.06
N LEU A 93 1.09 -0.43 13.07
CA LEU A 93 -0.37 -0.27 13.14
C LEU A 93 -1.03 -1.23 14.13
N VAL A 94 -0.63 -2.50 14.12
CA VAL A 94 -1.26 -3.56 14.92
C VAL A 94 -1.03 -3.42 16.42
N GLU A 95 0.03 -2.70 16.82
CA GLU A 95 0.32 -2.40 18.23
C GLU A 95 -0.57 -1.30 18.83
N ARG A 96 -1.42 -0.63 18.03
CA ARG A 96 -2.26 0.46 18.53
C ARG A 96 -3.50 -0.12 19.20
N ARG A 97 -3.73 0.22 20.47
CA ARG A 97 -4.81 -0.34 21.32
C ARG A 97 -6.23 -0.26 20.73
N HIS A 98 -6.47 0.64 19.80
CA HIS A 98 -7.77 0.82 19.14
C HIS A 98 -7.87 0.13 17.77
N ILE A 99 -6.92 -0.73 17.43
CA ILE A 99 -6.88 -1.51 16.19
C ILE A 99 -7.05 -2.98 16.53
N ASP A 100 -7.90 -3.68 15.76
CA ASP A 100 -8.00 -5.14 15.80
C ASP A 100 -6.92 -5.74 14.90
N PRO A 101 -5.85 -6.34 15.46
CA PRO A 101 -4.73 -6.85 14.67
C PRO A 101 -5.13 -7.99 13.73
N ALA A 102 -6.22 -8.72 14.04
CA ALA A 102 -6.73 -9.80 13.19
C ALA A 102 -7.58 -9.30 12.00
N LYS A 103 -7.87 -7.98 11.94
CA LYS A 103 -8.72 -7.35 10.91
C LYS A 103 -8.02 -6.19 10.21
N VAL A 104 -6.73 -6.34 9.94
CA VAL A 104 -5.95 -5.40 9.14
C VAL A 104 -5.87 -5.87 7.69
N ALA A 105 -6.50 -5.12 6.78
CA ALA A 105 -6.39 -5.32 5.34
C ALA A 105 -5.27 -4.46 4.73
N VAL A 106 -4.74 -4.90 3.60
CA VAL A 106 -3.80 -4.11 2.80
C VAL A 106 -4.43 -3.80 1.45
N VAL A 107 -4.35 -2.52 1.05
CA VAL A 107 -4.84 -2.04 -0.24
C VAL A 107 -3.65 -1.54 -1.06
N GLY A 108 -3.51 -2.01 -2.29
CA GLY A 108 -2.49 -1.54 -3.21
C GLY A 108 -3.08 -1.06 -4.53
N ARG A 109 -2.84 0.20 -4.89
CA ARG A 109 -3.27 0.79 -6.17
C ARG A 109 -2.09 0.92 -7.14
N SER A 110 -2.24 0.42 -8.37
CA SER A 110 -1.22 0.56 -9.42
C SER A 110 0.18 0.10 -8.94
N LEU A 111 1.15 1.00 -8.78
CA LEU A 111 2.47 0.70 -8.20
C LEU A 111 2.36 0.03 -6.82
N GLY A 112 1.46 0.54 -5.98
CA GLY A 112 1.24 0.05 -4.62
C GLY A 112 0.76 -1.40 -4.55
N SER A 113 0.23 -1.96 -5.65
CA SER A 113 -0.16 -3.38 -5.71
C SER A 113 1.03 -4.32 -5.53
N GLY A 114 2.20 -3.98 -6.09
CA GLY A 114 3.42 -4.79 -5.94
C GLY A 114 3.93 -4.81 -4.50
N ILE A 115 3.81 -3.67 -3.81
CA ILE A 115 4.17 -3.51 -2.39
C ILE A 115 3.18 -4.27 -1.52
N ALA A 116 1.88 -4.07 -1.74
CA ALA A 116 0.80 -4.69 -0.99
C ALA A 116 0.88 -6.22 -1.00
N VAL A 117 1.12 -6.82 -2.17
CA VAL A 117 1.30 -8.28 -2.31
C VAL A 117 2.48 -8.77 -1.46
N GLN A 118 3.63 -8.10 -1.52
CA GLN A 118 4.82 -8.53 -0.79
C GLN A 118 4.72 -8.28 0.73
N VAL A 119 4.02 -7.23 1.16
CA VAL A 119 3.70 -7.03 2.58
C VAL A 119 2.80 -8.16 3.08
N ALA A 120 1.81 -8.55 2.27
CA ALA A 120 0.90 -9.64 2.59
C ALA A 120 1.57 -11.02 2.65
N THR A 121 2.74 -11.21 2.03
CA THR A 121 3.55 -12.44 2.23
C THR A 121 4.44 -12.38 3.47
N LYS A 122 4.77 -11.17 3.95
CA LYS A 122 5.64 -10.94 5.11
C LYS A 122 4.88 -10.82 6.44
N ARG A 123 3.58 -10.51 6.41
CA ARG A 123 2.77 -10.22 7.60
C ARG A 123 1.38 -10.88 7.53
N PRO A 124 0.78 -11.22 8.69
CA PRO A 124 -0.52 -11.87 8.76
C PRO A 124 -1.66 -10.88 8.49
N VAL A 125 -1.75 -10.40 7.25
CA VAL A 125 -2.82 -9.50 6.83
C VAL A 125 -4.14 -10.28 6.72
N HIS A 126 -5.26 -9.65 7.08
CA HIS A 126 -6.58 -10.27 7.03
C HIS A 126 -7.06 -10.48 5.59
N SER A 127 -6.83 -9.50 4.73
CA SER A 127 -7.23 -9.54 3.31
C SER A 127 -6.39 -8.56 2.48
N LEU A 128 -6.33 -8.83 1.18
CA LEU A 128 -5.63 -8.01 0.20
C LEU A 128 -6.62 -7.46 -0.83
N VAL A 129 -6.52 -6.17 -1.14
CA VAL A 129 -7.30 -5.53 -2.21
C VAL A 129 -6.36 -4.86 -3.20
N LEU A 130 -6.48 -5.23 -4.47
CA LEU A 130 -5.67 -4.72 -5.56
C LEU A 130 -6.53 -3.87 -6.48
N ILE A 131 -6.19 -2.59 -6.63
CA ILE A 131 -6.92 -1.63 -7.47
C ILE A 131 -6.08 -1.31 -8.70
N THR A 132 -6.61 -1.65 -9.88
CA THR A 132 -5.92 -1.53 -11.17
C THR A 132 -4.48 -2.02 -11.06
N PRO A 133 -4.25 -3.27 -10.61
CA PRO A 133 -2.89 -3.76 -10.40
C PRO A 133 -2.16 -3.79 -11.73
N TYR A 134 -0.87 -3.49 -11.69
CA TYR A 134 -0.03 -3.64 -12.85
C TYR A 134 0.52 -5.08 -12.87
N ASP A 135 0.17 -5.87 -13.89
CA ASP A 135 0.55 -7.30 -13.98
C ASP A 135 2.08 -7.51 -13.90
N SER A 136 2.83 -6.62 -14.54
CA SER A 136 4.26 -6.29 -14.34
C SER A 136 4.60 -5.23 -15.38
N VAL A 137 5.46 -4.23 -15.11
CA VAL A 137 5.92 -3.23 -16.13
C VAL A 137 6.32 -3.91 -17.45
N LEU A 138 6.83 -5.13 -17.33
CA LEU A 138 7.18 -6.03 -18.41
C LEU A 138 5.98 -6.57 -19.22
N ALA A 139 4.86 -6.94 -18.60
CA ALA A 139 3.64 -7.44 -19.27
C ALA A 139 2.97 -6.34 -20.12
N LEU A 140 2.89 -5.10 -19.61
CA LEU A 140 2.36 -3.98 -20.39
C LEU A 140 3.36 -3.54 -21.49
N ALA A 141 4.67 -3.52 -21.19
CA ALA A 141 5.70 -3.20 -22.17
C ALA A 141 5.74 -4.23 -23.32
N ARG A 142 5.58 -5.53 -23.02
CA ARG A 142 5.44 -6.59 -24.04
C ARG A 142 4.18 -6.43 -24.89
N ARG A 143 3.09 -5.88 -24.35
CA ARG A 143 1.85 -5.62 -25.10
C ARG A 143 1.99 -4.44 -26.07
N ARG A 144 2.78 -3.40 -25.72
CA ARG A 144 2.97 -2.20 -26.55
C ARG A 144 4.22 -2.22 -27.45
N LEU A 145 5.28 -2.96 -27.10
CA LEU A 145 6.56 -2.95 -27.82
C LEU A 145 6.93 -4.37 -28.26
N ARG A 146 6.32 -4.84 -29.36
CA ARG A 146 6.51 -6.20 -29.89
C ARG A 146 7.94 -6.51 -30.39
N ALA A 147 8.79 -5.51 -30.59
CA ALA A 147 10.08 -5.66 -31.29
C ALA A 147 11.34 -5.22 -30.51
N VAL A 148 11.23 -4.80 -29.24
CA VAL A 148 12.38 -4.34 -28.45
C VAL A 148 12.80 -5.44 -27.46
N PRO A 149 14.10 -5.81 -27.36
CA PRO A 149 14.59 -6.70 -26.31
C PRO A 149 14.61 -5.96 -24.97
N ILE A 150 13.44 -5.92 -24.31
CA ILE A 150 13.16 -5.15 -23.08
C ILE A 150 14.02 -5.61 -21.87
N SER A 151 14.77 -6.71 -21.98
CA SER A 151 15.73 -7.18 -20.96
C SER A 151 16.79 -6.12 -20.61
N PHE A 152 17.07 -5.17 -21.51
CA PHE A 152 18.01 -4.08 -21.27
C PHE A 152 17.40 -2.79 -20.68
N VAL A 153 16.06 -2.63 -20.70
CA VAL A 153 15.40 -1.34 -20.39
C VAL A 153 14.85 -1.27 -18.96
N LEU A 154 14.58 -2.41 -18.30
CA LEU A 154 13.95 -2.44 -16.97
C LEU A 154 14.81 -3.19 -15.94
N ARG A 155 15.60 -2.44 -15.16
CA ARG A 155 16.34 -2.95 -13.99
C ARG A 155 15.46 -3.19 -12.75
N GLN A 156 14.19 -2.77 -12.74
CA GLN A 156 13.25 -2.98 -11.64
C GLN A 156 12.14 -3.93 -12.10
N ARG A 157 12.29 -5.22 -11.79
CA ARG A 157 11.28 -6.25 -12.06
C ARG A 157 10.34 -6.32 -10.86
N PHE A 158 9.19 -5.65 -10.95
CA PHE A 158 8.09 -5.89 -10.03
C PHE A 158 7.53 -7.30 -10.30
N GLU A 159 8.03 -8.30 -9.57
CA GLU A 159 7.65 -9.72 -9.69
C GLU A 159 6.36 -10.03 -8.91
N THR A 160 5.32 -9.20 -9.03
CA THR A 160 4.07 -9.34 -8.26
C THR A 160 3.41 -10.72 -8.43
N ILE A 161 3.53 -11.32 -9.62
CA ILE A 161 3.01 -12.67 -9.95
C ILE A 161 3.70 -13.77 -9.12
N LYS A 162 4.98 -13.63 -8.80
CA LYS A 162 5.75 -14.64 -8.06
C LYS A 162 5.30 -14.77 -6.61
N TYR A 163 4.84 -13.68 -6.02
CA TYR A 163 4.39 -13.63 -4.63
C TYR A 163 2.90 -13.92 -4.49
N ALA A 164 2.10 -13.68 -5.53
CA ALA A 164 0.66 -13.93 -5.51
C ALA A 164 0.31 -15.40 -5.22
N SER A 165 1.09 -16.36 -5.71
CA SER A 165 0.88 -17.80 -5.45
C SER A 165 1.11 -18.22 -4.00
N LEU A 166 1.78 -17.39 -3.19
CA LEU A 166 2.04 -17.65 -1.78
C LEU A 166 0.89 -17.19 -0.88
N LEU A 167 -0.03 -16.37 -1.40
CA LEU A 167 -1.11 -15.78 -0.62
C LEU A 167 -2.25 -16.79 -0.44
N LYS A 168 -2.55 -17.13 0.82
CA LYS A 168 -3.72 -17.95 1.22
C LYS A 168 -4.88 -17.12 1.80
N ILE A 169 -4.76 -15.80 1.69
CA ILE A 169 -5.70 -14.83 2.26
C ILE A 169 -6.77 -14.44 1.23
N PRO A 170 -7.97 -14.01 1.67
CA PRO A 170 -8.95 -13.39 0.78
C PRO A 170 -8.31 -12.24 -0.01
N THR A 171 -8.36 -12.34 -1.34
CA THR A 171 -7.78 -11.37 -2.27
C THR A 171 -8.83 -10.89 -3.25
N TYR A 172 -9.03 -9.57 -3.31
CA TYR A 172 -9.97 -8.92 -4.22
C TYR A 172 -9.21 -8.12 -5.27
N VAL A 173 -9.59 -8.26 -6.54
CA VAL A 173 -8.95 -7.56 -7.66
C VAL A 173 -9.98 -6.71 -8.40
N LEU A 174 -9.79 -5.39 -8.34
CA LEU A 174 -10.60 -4.39 -9.04
C LEU A 174 -9.85 -3.98 -10.31
N ARG A 175 -10.32 -4.42 -11.47
CA ARG A 175 -9.73 -4.07 -12.78
C ARG A 175 -10.57 -2.98 -13.45
N ALA A 176 -9.93 -2.07 -14.18
CA ALA A 176 -10.68 -1.18 -15.07
C ALA A 176 -11.22 -2.01 -16.24
N ALA A 177 -12.50 -1.82 -16.58
CA ALA A 177 -13.14 -2.54 -17.69
C ALA A 177 -12.49 -2.25 -19.05
N THR A 178 -11.80 -1.11 -19.17
CA THR A 178 -11.09 -0.64 -20.37
C THR A 178 -9.66 -0.23 -20.04
N ASP A 179 -8.81 -1.20 -19.69
CA ASP A 179 -7.35 -1.01 -19.59
C ASP A 179 -6.67 -1.38 -20.92
N VAL A 180 -6.43 -0.38 -21.80
CA VAL A 180 -5.81 -0.51 -23.14
C VAL A 180 -4.29 -0.29 -23.20
#